data_AF-A0A3B0YX20-F1
#
_entry.id   AF-A0A3B0YX20-F1
#
_cell.length_a   1.000
_cell.length_b   1.000
_cell.length_c   1.000
_cell.angle_alpha   90.00
_cell.angle_beta   90.00
_cell.angle_gamma   90.00
#
_symmetry.space_group_name_H-M   'P 1'
#
loop_
_entity.id
_entity.type
_entity.pdbx_description
1 polymer ?
#
loop_
_entity_poly.entity_id
_entity_poly.type
_entity_poly.pdbx_seq_one_letter_code
_entity_poly.pdbx_strand_id
1 'polypeptide(L)'
;MDIMIKRIVLLLFIVLVVLFGISFSVLNAELVTLDYYFSKIEIPLSIVVVTALAFGVLLGISASALIALKSRRELSRLRKKLKSKELEVSNMRAIPVQDLR
;
A
#
# COMPACT_ATOMS: atom_id res chain seq x y z
N MET A 1 -6.64 -13.87 -25.28
CA MET A 1 -5.16 -13.89 -25.31
C MET A 1 -4.54 -13.14 -24.14
N ASP A 2 -5.11 -12.02 -23.70
CA ASP A 2 -4.52 -11.14 -22.69
C ASP A 2 -4.31 -11.79 -21.32
N ILE A 3 -5.22 -12.67 -20.88
CA ILE A 3 -5.09 -13.39 -19.61
C ILE A 3 -3.92 -14.38 -19.66
N MET A 4 -3.72 -15.06 -20.80
CA MET A 4 -2.63 -16.00 -21.00
C MET A 4 -1.28 -15.28 -21.05
N ILE A 5 -1.21 -14.15 -21.75
CA ILE A 5 -0.02 -13.29 -21.81
C ILE A 5 0.32 -12.74 -20.42
N LYS A 6 -0.65 -12.24 -19.65
CA LYS A 6 -0.44 -11.78 -18.26
C LYS A 6 0.10 -12.89 -17.37
N ARG A 7 -0.40 -14.11 -17.49
CA ARG A 7 0.10 -15.28 -16.73
C ARG A 7 1.53 -15.63 -17.11
N ILE A 8 1.86 -15.63 -18.40
CA ILE A 8 3.23 -15.90 -18.87
C ILE A 8 4.19 -14.82 -18.39
N VAL A 9 3.83 -13.54 -18.49
CA VAL A 9 4.63 -12.41 -18.00
C VAL A 9 4.83 -12.52 -16.48
N LEU A 10 3.78 -12.85 -15.73
CA LEU A 10 3.88 -13.06 -14.29
C LEU A 10 4.80 -14.24 -13.95
N LEU A 11 4.68 -15.37 -14.66
CA LEU A 11 5.55 -16.53 -14.47
C LEU A 11 7.01 -16.18 -14.77
N LEU A 12 7.29 -15.50 -15.89
CA LEU A 12 8.63 -15.05 -16.24
C LEU A 12 9.21 -14.13 -15.16
N PHE A 13 8.41 -13.19 -14.67
CA PHE A 13 8.80 -12.30 -13.59
C PHE A 13 9.10 -13.05 -12.30
N ILE A 14 8.25 -14.01 -11.89
CA ILE A 14 8.48 -14.85 -10.71
C ILE A 14 9.78 -15.64 -10.88
N VAL A 15 10.00 -16.27 -12.04
CA VAL A 15 11.24 -17.01 -12.33
C VAL A 15 12.46 -16.10 -12.21
N LEU A 16 12.39 -14.89 -12.78
CA LEU A 16 13.47 -13.91 -12.69
C LEU A 16 13.76 -13.50 -11.24
N VAL A 17 12.72 -13.23 -10.46
CA VAL A 17 12.85 -12.88 -9.03
C VAL A 17 13.46 -14.04 -8.23
N VAL A 18 13.04 -15.28 -8.49
CA VAL A 18 13.60 -16.46 -7.83
C VAL A 18 15.06 -16.66 -8.20
N LEU A 19 15.42 -16.56 -9.48
CA LEU A 19 16.81 -16.66 -9.93
C LEU A 19 17.67 -15.57 -9.29
N PHE A 20 17.16 -14.34 -9.21
CA PHE A 20 17.83 -13.25 -8.53
C PHE A 20 18.02 -13.54 -7.04
N GLY A 21 16.98 -14.02 -6.35
CA GLY A 21 17.05 -14.38 -4.92
C GLY A 21 18.08 -15.48 -4.64
N ILE A 22 18.11 -16.53 -5.47
CA ILE A 22 19.10 -17.61 -5.36
C ILE A 22 20.51 -17.06 -5.61
N SER A 23 20.71 -16.30 -6.69
CA SER A 23 22.01 -15.72 -7.04
C SER A 23 22.51 -14.80 -5.94
N PHE A 24 21.63 -13.95 -5.41
CA PHE A 24 21.91 -13.06 -4.29
C PHE A 24 22.29 -13.83 -3.03
N SER A 25 21.56 -14.91 -2.69
CA SER A 25 21.85 -15.74 -1.52
C SER A 25 23.20 -16.45 -1.63
N VAL A 26 23.53 -17.00 -2.80
CA VAL A 26 24.81 -17.69 -3.04
C VAL A 26 25.98 -16.71 -3.00
N LEU A 27 25.86 -15.55 -3.65
CA LEU A 27 26.91 -14.54 -3.68
C LEU A 27 27.12 -13.84 -2.33
N ASN A 28 26.10 -13.85 -1.45
CA ASN A 28 26.12 -13.21 -0.13
C ASN A 28 25.85 -14.24 0.98
N ALA A 29 26.51 -15.39 0.88
CA ALA A 29 26.45 -16.47 1.88
C ALA A 29 27.33 -16.21 3.11
N GLU A 30 28.08 -15.10 3.13
CA GLU A 30 28.91 -14.69 4.26
C GLU A 30 28.05 -14.49 5.52
N LEU A 31 28.53 -15.05 6.64
CA LEU A 31 27.92 -14.89 7.95
C LEU A 31 28.30 -13.52 8.52
N VAL A 32 27.31 -12.80 9.01
CA VAL A 32 27.49 -11.53 9.70
C VAL A 32 27.02 -11.68 11.14
N THR A 33 27.81 -11.18 12.07
CA THR A 33 27.44 -11.11 13.48
C THR A 33 26.53 -9.91 13.72
N LEU A 34 25.29 -10.15 14.15
CA LEU A 34 24.42 -9.12 14.69
C LEU A 34 24.50 -9.11 16.21
N ASP A 35 24.82 -7.95 16.77
CA ASP A 35 24.83 -7.69 18.22
C ASP A 35 23.50 -7.03 18.63
N TYR A 36 22.64 -7.78 19.31
CA TYR A 36 21.32 -7.35 19.76
C TYR A 36 21.33 -6.83 21.21
N TYR A 37 22.38 -6.11 21.60
CA TYR A 37 22.64 -5.56 22.95
C TYR A 37 22.90 -6.60 24.04
N PHE A 38 22.12 -7.69 24.08
CA PHE A 38 22.20 -8.73 25.12
C PHE A 38 22.68 -10.09 24.60
N SER A 39 22.81 -10.24 23.28
CA SER A 39 23.29 -11.46 22.64
C SER A 39 23.82 -11.17 21.24
N LYS A 40 24.69 -12.06 20.76
CA LYS A 40 25.18 -12.05 19.37
C LYS A 40 24.60 -13.25 18.63
N ILE A 41 24.29 -13.06 17.35
CA ILE A 41 23.91 -14.16 16.47
C ILE A 41 24.64 -14.01 15.14
N GLU A 42 25.07 -15.13 14.58
CA GLU A 42 25.67 -15.18 13.25
C GLU A 42 24.63 -15.67 12.26
N ILE A 43 24.30 -14.83 11.29
CA ILE A 43 23.31 -15.13 10.26
C ILE A 43 23.84 -14.67 8.89
N PRO A 44 23.49 -15.38 7.80
CA PRO A 44 23.89 -14.98 6.45
C PRO A 44 23.43 -13.56 6.11
N LEU A 45 24.32 -12.76 5.52
CA LEU A 45 24.01 -11.40 5.08
C LEU A 45 22.76 -11.35 4.20
N SER A 46 22.61 -12.32 3.31
CA SER A 46 21.43 -12.41 2.44
C SER A 46 20.11 -12.51 3.22
N ILE A 47 20.06 -13.24 4.33
CA ILE A 47 18.86 -13.35 5.17
C ILE A 47 18.55 -12.00 5.84
N VAL A 48 19.57 -11.32 6.36
CA VAL A 48 19.42 -9.99 6.99
C VAL A 48 18.79 -9.01 6.01
N VAL A 49 19.36 -8.90 4.81
CA VAL A 49 18.93 -7.95 3.79
C VAL A 49 17.52 -8.28 3.28
N VAL A 50 17.24 -9.55 2.95
CA VAL A 50 15.91 -9.97 2.47
C VAL A 50 14.84 -9.71 3.53
N THR A 51 15.15 -10.01 4.79
CA THR A 51 14.22 -9.80 5.90
C THR A 51 13.97 -8.31 6.13
N ALA A 52 15.01 -7.49 6.14
CA ALA A 52 14.88 -6.02 6.26
C ALA A 52 14.05 -5.42 5.11
N LEU A 53 14.29 -5.86 3.87
CA LEU A 53 13.49 -5.44 2.71
C LEU A 53 12.03 -5.87 2.83
N ALA A 54 11.78 -7.12 3.24
CA ALA A 54 10.43 -7.62 3.45
C ALA A 54 9.68 -6.80 4.52
N PHE A 55 10.34 -6.50 5.64
CA PHE A 55 9.80 -5.60 6.66
C PHE A 55 9.51 -4.21 6.10
N GLY A 56 10.42 -3.64 5.32
CA GLY A 56 10.23 -2.34 4.66
C GLY A 56 9.00 -2.32 3.74
N VAL A 57 8.81 -3.36 2.93
CA VAL A 57 7.62 -3.50 2.06
C VAL A 57 6.35 -3.62 2.88
N LEU A 58 6.34 -4.46 3.93
CA LEU A 58 5.18 -4.61 4.80
C LEU A 58 4.79 -3.29 5.48
N LEU A 59 5.78 -2.54 5.97
CA LEU A 59 5.56 -1.21 6.56
C LEU A 59 5.04 -0.21 5.51
N GLY A 60 5.62 -0.22 4.30
CA GLY A 60 5.20 0.65 3.21
C GLY A 60 3.76 0.39 2.75
N ILE A 61 3.37 -0.88 2.62
CA ILE A 61 1.99 -1.29 2.31
C ILE A 61 1.06 -0.86 3.44
N SER A 62 1.45 -1.08 4.70
CA SER A 62 0.65 -0.72 5.87
C SER A 62 0.41 0.79 5.94
N ALA A 63 1.46 1.60 5.78
CA ALA A 63 1.36 3.05 5.73
C ALA A 63 0.45 3.52 4.58
N SER A 64 0.65 2.96 3.39
CA SER A 64 -0.16 3.28 2.20
C SER A 64 -1.64 2.92 2.40
N ALA A 65 -1.93 1.78 3.04
CA ALA A 65 -3.29 1.36 3.35
C ALA A 65 -3.98 2.33 4.32
N LEU A 66 -3.28 2.77 5.37
CA LEU A 66 -3.80 3.75 6.33
C LEU A 66 -4.14 5.09 5.65
N ILE A 67 -3.24 5.58 4.78
CA ILE A 67 -3.47 6.80 3.99
C ILE A 67 -4.70 6.62 3.09
N ALA A 68 -4.76 5.53 2.34
CA ALA A 68 -5.89 5.26 1.45
C ALA A 68 -7.23 5.16 2.20
N LEU A 69 -7.25 4.55 3.39
CA LEU A 69 -8.43 4.48 4.25
C LEU A 69 -8.87 5.88 4.72
N LYS A 70 -7.92 6.72 5.15
CA LYS A 70 -8.20 8.12 5.53
C LYS A 70 -8.80 8.89 4.35
N SER A 71 -8.19 8.80 3.17
CA SER A 71 -8.68 9.46 1.95
C SER A 71 -10.08 8.99 1.56
N ARG A 72 -10.37 7.69 1.65
CA ARG A 72 -11.72 7.15 1.37
C ARG A 72 -12.77 7.66 2.36
N ARG A 73 -12.43 7.76 3.64
CA ARG A 73 -13.32 8.33 4.67
C ARG A 73 -13.60 9.81 4.41
N GLU A 74 -12.58 10.56 4.05
CA GLU A 74 -12.70 11.98 3.70
C GLU A 74 -13.58 12.17 2.47
N LEU A 75 -13.35 11.41 1.39
CA LEU A 75 -14.18 11.43 0.19
C LEU A 75 -15.68 11.19 0.50
N SER A 76 -15.98 10.21 1.35
CA SER A 76 -17.35 9.93 1.78
C SER A 76 -17.95 11.10 2.57
N ARG A 77 -17.19 11.70 3.48
CA ARG A 77 -17.62 12.88 4.25
C ARG A 77 -17.89 14.08 3.35
N LEU A 78 -17.02 14.36 2.39
CA LEU A 78 -17.18 15.48 1.46
C LEU A 78 -18.41 15.28 0.56
N ARG A 79 -18.62 14.06 0.04
CA ARG A 79 -19.82 13.73 -0.75
C ARG A 79 -21.12 13.95 0.02
N LYS A 80 -21.16 13.57 1.30
CA LYS A 80 -22.33 13.83 2.17
C LYS A 80 -22.58 15.33 2.37
N LYS A 81 -21.52 16.12 2.59
CA LYS A 81 -21.62 17.58 2.72
C LYS A 81 -22.11 18.23 1.43
N LEU A 82 -21.61 17.80 0.27
CA LEU A 82 -22.05 18.31 -1.03
C LEU A 82 -23.54 18.07 -1.22
N LYS A 83 -24.01 16.84 -0.99
CA LYS A 83 -25.43 16.49 -1.10
C LYS A 83 -26.32 17.33 -0.16
N SER A 84 -25.88 17.57 1.08
CA SER A 84 -26.61 18.43 2.03
C SER A 84 -26.71 19.88 1.54
N LYS A 85 -25.63 20.41 0.97
CA LYS A 85 -25.61 21.78 0.44
C LYS A 85 -26.46 21.93 -0.81
N GLU A 86 -26.46 20.94 -1.70
CA GLU A 86 -27.36 20.90 -2.86
C GLU A 86 -28.83 20.88 -2.43
N LEU A 87 -29.17 20.12 -1.38
CA LEU A 87 -30.52 20.11 -0.80
C LEU A 87 -30.91 21.46 -0.20
N GLU A 88 -30.01 22.13 0.54
CA GLU A 88 -30.25 23.48 1.06
C GLU A 88 -30.51 24.50 -0.06
N VAL A 89 -29.70 24.50 -1.12
CA VAL A 89 -29.88 25.38 -2.28
C VAL A 89 -31.17 25.08 -3.02
N SER A 90 -31.52 23.80 -3.20
CA SER A 90 -32.78 23.40 -3.81
C SER A 90 -33.98 23.83 -2.98
N ASN A 91 -33.93 23.67 -1.66
CA ASN A 91 -35.00 24.10 -0.76
C ASN A 91 -35.16 25.62 -0.77
N MET A 92 -34.06 26.40 -0.79
CA MET A 92 -34.14 27.86 -0.90
C MET A 92 -34.75 28.33 -2.23
N ARG A 93 -34.50 27.61 -3.34
CA ARG A 93 -35.14 27.90 -4.64
C ARG A 93 -36.60 27.50 -4.71
N ALA A 94 -37.01 26.57 -3.85
CA ALA A 94 -38.38 26.09 -3.74
C ALA A 94 -39.24 26.93 -2.78
N ILE A 95 -38.66 27.84 -2.00
CA ILE A 95 -39.41 28.86 -1.24
C ILE A 95 -40.00 29.81 -2.28
N PRO A 96 -41.33 29.79 -2.50
CA PRO A 96 -41.96 30.84 -3.29
C PRO A 96 -41.76 32.13 -2.49
N VAL A 97 -41.51 33.25 -3.17
CA VAL A 97 -41.73 34.59 -2.63
C VAL A 97 -43.24 34.76 -2.34
N GLN A 98 -43.72 34.04 -1.34
CA GLN A 98 -45.08 34.09 -0.80
C GLN A 98 -44.94 34.48 0.67
N ASP A 99 -44.52 35.73 0.85
CA ASP A 99 -44.87 36.62 1.97
C ASP A 99 -43.97 37.86 1.84
N LEU A 100 -44.39 39.11 1.96
CA LEU A 100 -45.69 39.71 2.23
C LEU A 100 -45.67 41.13 1.62
N ARG A 101 -46.83 41.46 1.08
CA ARG A 101 -47.36 42.80 0.86
C ARG A 101 -47.39 43.64 2.15
#